data_AF-A0A7H0FTA2-F1
#
_entry.id   AF-A0A7H0FTA2-F1
#
_cell.length_a   1.000
_cell.length_b   1.000
_cell.length_c   1.000
_cell.angle_alpha   90.00
_cell.angle_beta   90.00
_cell.angle_gamma   90.00
#
_symmetry.space_group_name_H-M   'P 1'
#
loop_
_entity.id
_entity.type
_entity.pdbx_description
1 polymer ?
#
loop_
_entity_poly.entity_id
_entity_poly.type
_entity_poly.pdbx_seq_one_letter_code
_entity_poly.pdbx_strand_id
1 'polypeptide(L)'
;MSINANGKNETFKPSDYTLEAKKEYVYEYLGLKFKLSDKFRNYIADKKIAMLDDQSPIDKELKYAILTFEKMTEEQKNAVIEKMGDGYKNWQNELERIGTIGIFEKNTSEEKNLKL
;
A
#
# COMPACT_ATOMS: atom_id res chain seq x y z
N MET A 1 -15.60 -20.56 -3.95
CA MET A 1 -15.93 -19.39 -3.09
C MET A 1 -15.65 -19.78 -1.66
N SER A 2 -14.80 -19.03 -0.95
CA SER A 2 -14.51 -19.27 0.47
C SER A 2 -15.53 -18.57 1.34
N ILE A 3 -16.48 -19.34 1.85
CA ILE A 3 -17.49 -18.94 2.84
C ILE A 3 -17.02 -19.50 4.18
N ASN A 4 -17.13 -18.70 5.26
CA ASN A 4 -16.87 -19.24 6.58
C ASN A 4 -17.93 -20.29 6.96
N ALA A 5 -17.68 -21.05 8.03
CA ALA A 5 -18.56 -22.14 8.48
C ALA A 5 -20.04 -21.72 8.72
N ASN A 6 -20.32 -20.42 8.81
CA ASN A 6 -21.64 -19.84 9.04
C ASN A 6 -22.28 -19.23 7.78
N GLY A 7 -21.70 -19.46 6.59
CA GLY A 7 -22.23 -18.94 5.32
C GLY A 7 -22.09 -17.43 5.14
N LYS A 8 -21.28 -16.76 5.96
CA LYS A 8 -20.96 -15.32 5.83
C LYS A 8 -19.63 -15.14 5.10
N ASN A 9 -19.52 -14.02 4.38
CA ASN A 9 -18.24 -13.60 3.79
C ASN A 9 -17.21 -13.43 4.92
N GLU A 10 -16.00 -13.96 4.71
CA GLU A 10 -14.88 -13.70 5.61
C GLU A 10 -14.60 -12.20 5.64
N THR A 11 -14.30 -11.66 6.81
CA THR A 11 -13.92 -10.26 6.98
C THR A 11 -12.48 -10.14 7.48
N PHE A 12 -11.88 -8.98 7.25
CA PHE A 12 -10.51 -8.70 7.70
C PHE A 12 -10.31 -7.21 7.95
N LYS A 13 -9.22 -6.87 8.65
CA LYS A 13 -8.77 -5.49 8.82
C LYS A 13 -7.77 -5.13 7.72
N PRO A 14 -8.06 -4.17 6.84
CA PRO A 14 -7.18 -3.85 5.72
C PRO A 14 -5.84 -3.28 6.17
N SER A 15 -5.81 -2.59 7.32
CA SER A 15 -4.57 -2.06 7.92
C SER A 15 -3.56 -3.15 8.32
N ASP A 16 -4.00 -4.39 8.53
CA ASP A 16 -3.13 -5.55 8.79
C ASP A 16 -2.39 -6.03 7.54
N TYR A 17 -2.78 -5.58 6.35
CA TYR A 17 -2.21 -5.98 5.04
C TYR A 17 -1.35 -4.90 4.39
N THR A 18 -1.02 -3.84 5.15
CA THR A 18 -0.08 -2.80 4.72
C THR A 18 1.37 -3.26 4.90
N LEU A 19 2.31 -2.66 4.17
CA LEU A 19 3.73 -3.01 4.30
C LEU A 19 4.25 -2.66 5.70
N GLU A 20 4.89 -3.63 6.35
CA GLU A 20 5.42 -3.47 7.70
C GLU A 20 6.61 -2.51 7.77
N ALA A 21 6.79 -1.91 8.95
CA ALA A 21 7.95 -1.08 9.25
C ALA A 21 9.24 -1.92 9.26
N LYS A 22 10.18 -1.60 8.37
CA LYS A 22 11.50 -2.24 8.32
C LYS A 22 12.60 -1.24 8.64
N LYS A 23 13.68 -1.71 9.27
CA LYS A 23 14.88 -0.87 9.50
C LYS A 23 15.51 -0.40 8.18
N GLU A 24 15.43 -1.24 7.16
CA GLU A 24 15.96 -1.03 5.82
C GLU A 24 15.05 -1.73 4.81
N TYR A 25 14.77 -1.05 3.70
CA TYR A 25 13.97 -1.58 2.60
C TYR A 25 14.89 -1.85 1.42
N VAL A 26 14.83 -3.07 0.90
CA VAL A 26 15.66 -3.54 -0.22
C VAL A 26 14.75 -4.12 -1.29
N TYR A 27 14.77 -3.49 -2.47
CA TYR A 27 14.05 -3.92 -3.67
C TYR A 27 15.09 -4.20 -4.75
N GLU A 28 15.66 -5.42 -4.74
CA GLU A 28 16.83 -5.79 -5.56
C GLU A 28 16.57 -5.65 -7.07
N TYR A 29 15.40 -6.11 -7.54
CA TYR A 29 15.00 -5.97 -8.94
C TYR A 29 14.91 -4.52 -9.41
N LEU A 30 14.69 -3.58 -8.48
CA LEU A 30 14.62 -2.16 -8.74
C LEU A 30 15.97 -1.45 -8.53
N GLY A 31 16.99 -2.16 -8.02
CA GLY A 31 18.23 -1.55 -7.55
C GLY A 31 18.02 -0.53 -6.42
N LEU A 32 16.86 -0.56 -5.76
CA LEU A 32 16.45 0.45 -4.78
C LEU A 32 16.73 -0.05 -3.36
N LYS A 33 17.49 0.75 -2.61
CA LYS A 33 17.79 0.51 -1.21
C LYS A 33 17.67 1.80 -0.42
N PHE A 34 16.82 1.82 0.61
CA PHE A 34 16.60 3.02 1.41
C PHE A 34 16.27 2.72 2.87
N LYS A 35 16.39 3.74 3.71
CA LYS A 35 16.00 3.73 5.11
C LYS A 35 15.05 4.88 5.38
N LEU A 36 14.00 4.61 6.14
CA LEU A 36 13.11 5.65 6.66
C LEU A 36 13.64 6.10 8.03
N SER A 37 13.36 7.36 8.38
CA SER A 37 13.68 7.88 9.71
C SER A 37 12.93 7.11 10.79
N ASP A 38 13.47 7.07 12.01
CA ASP A 38 12.86 6.35 13.14
C ASP A 38 11.43 6.83 13.41
N LYS A 39 11.20 8.15 13.33
CA LYS A 39 9.87 8.77 13.47
C LYS A 39 8.88 8.18 12.46
N PHE A 40 9.29 8.05 11.20
CA PHE A 40 8.42 7.57 10.13
C PHE A 40 8.18 6.06 10.22
N ARG A 41 9.19 5.27 10.61
CA ARG A 41 9.02 3.84 10.90
C ARG A 41 8.04 3.60 12.04
N ASN A 42 8.09 4.41 13.10
CA ASN A 42 7.15 4.32 14.22
C ASN A 42 5.71 4.62 13.77
N TYR A 43 5.51 5.57 12.84
CA TYR A 43 4.18 5.83 12.28
C TYR A 43 3.63 4.65 11.47
N ILE A 44 4.48 3.93 10.73
CA ILE A 44 4.07 2.70 10.02
C ILE A 44 3.76 1.60 11.04
N ALA A 45 4.63 1.37 12.03
CA ALA A 45 4.43 0.36 13.08
C ALA A 45 3.15 0.59 13.90
N ASP A 46 2.84 1.85 14.22
CA ASP A 46 1.62 2.25 14.92
C ASP A 46 0.36 2.23 14.05
N LYS A 47 0.50 1.93 12.75
CA LYS A 47 -0.57 2.00 11.74
C LYS A 47 -1.19 3.40 11.64
N LYS A 48 -0.38 4.45 11.81
CA LYS A 48 -0.75 5.84 11.52
C LYS A 48 -0.52 6.20 10.06
N ILE A 49 0.45 5.52 9.43
CA ILE A 49 0.72 5.60 8.00
C ILE A 49 0.63 4.18 7.43
N ALA A 50 -0.19 4.01 6.40
CA ALA A 50 -0.17 2.82 5.55
C ALA A 50 0.91 3.02 4.49
N MET A 51 1.82 2.05 4.40
CA MET A 51 2.74 1.96 3.28
C MET A 51 2.18 0.92 2.31
N LEU A 52 1.94 1.32 1.06
CA LEU A 52 1.35 0.49 0.02
C LEU A 52 2.30 0.41 -1.18
N ASP A 53 2.30 -0.71 -1.88
CA ASP A 53 3.02 -0.90 -3.14
C ASP A 53 2.07 -1.04 -4.32
N ASP A 54 2.47 -0.47 -5.45
CA ASP A 54 1.87 -0.70 -6.75
C ASP A 54 2.98 -0.80 -7.79
N GLN A 55 2.93 -1.84 -8.62
CA GLN A 55 3.98 -2.15 -9.58
C GLN A 55 3.39 -2.71 -10.87
N SER A 56 4.06 -2.41 -11.98
CA SER A 56 3.70 -3.00 -13.26
C SER A 56 3.85 -4.53 -13.23
N PRO A 57 3.09 -5.28 -14.05
CA PRO A 57 3.19 -6.73 -14.13
C PRO A 57 4.63 -7.22 -14.32
N ILE A 58 5.03 -8.24 -13.54
CA ILE A 58 6.40 -8.78 -13.47
C ILE A 58 6.81 -9.50 -14.76
N ASP A 59 5.84 -9.94 -15.57
CA ASP A 59 6.04 -10.63 -16.84
C ASP A 59 6.47 -9.71 -18.01
N LYS A 60 6.61 -8.40 -17.76
CA LYS A 60 6.97 -7.38 -18.76
C LYS A 60 8.13 -6.53 -18.27
N GLU A 61 8.68 -5.70 -19.16
CA GLU A 61 9.62 -4.65 -18.77
C GLU A 61 9.00 -3.75 -17.69
N LEU A 62 9.79 -3.45 -16.65
CA LEU A 62 9.38 -2.61 -15.53
C LEU A 62 8.99 -1.22 -16.05
N LYS A 63 7.69 -0.91 -15.98
CA LYS A 63 7.17 0.42 -16.35
C LYS A 63 7.13 1.37 -15.17
N TYR A 64 6.70 0.84 -14.02
CA TYR A 64 6.68 1.57 -12.77
C TYR A 64 6.73 0.62 -11.58
N ALA A 65 7.30 1.10 -10.49
CA ALA A 65 7.14 0.52 -9.17
C ALA A 65 7.15 1.66 -8.16
N ILE A 66 6.08 1.76 -7.38
CA ILE A 66 5.86 2.86 -6.45
C ILE A 66 5.53 2.33 -5.07
N LEU A 67 5.98 3.09 -4.08
CA LEU A 67 5.61 2.96 -2.69
C LEU A 67 4.91 4.26 -2.31
N THR A 68 3.66 4.15 -1.88
CA THR A 68 2.88 5.29 -1.42
C THR A 68 2.75 5.25 0.09
N PHE A 69 2.67 6.44 0.67
CA PHE A 69 2.51 6.64 2.09
C PHE A 69 1.21 7.38 2.31
N GLU A 70 0.29 6.71 2.99
CA GLU A 70 -1.08 7.13 3.15
C GLU A 70 -1.36 7.33 4.65
N LYS A 71 -1.87 8.48 5.05
CA LYS A 71 -2.24 8.73 6.44
C LYS A 71 -3.56 8.02 6.76
N MET A 72 -3.61 7.35 7.89
CA MET A 72 -4.81 6.66 8.38
C MET A 72 -5.44 7.42 9.57
N THR A 73 -6.77 7.54 9.55
CA THR A 73 -7.55 7.88 10.75
C THR A 73 -7.69 6.66 11.66
N GLU A 74 -8.11 6.86 12.92
CA GLU A 74 -8.41 5.73 13.82
C GLU A 74 -9.56 4.86 13.32
N GLU A 75 -10.53 5.45 12.60
CA GLU A 75 -11.62 4.70 11.96
C GLU A 75 -11.08 3.80 10.85
N GLN A 76 -10.25 4.36 9.94
CA GLN A 76 -9.64 3.61 8.84
C GLN A 76 -8.71 2.51 9.33
N LYS A 77 -7.94 2.77 10.39
CA LYS A 77 -7.06 1.79 11.04
C LYS A 77 -7.83 0.60 11.61
N ASN A 78 -9.01 0.85 12.18
CA ASN A 78 -9.83 -0.17 12.86
C ASN A 78 -10.95 -0.74 11.97
N ALA A 79 -11.07 -0.30 10.72
CA ALA A 79 -12.05 -0.79 9.77
C ALA A 79 -12.01 -2.32 9.63
N VAL A 80 -13.18 -2.93 9.46
CA VAL A 80 -13.34 -4.36 9.18
C VAL A 80 -14.18 -4.47 7.91
N ILE A 81 -13.61 -5.04 6.86
CA ILE A 81 -14.22 -5.11 5.53
C ILE A 81 -14.38 -6.56 5.09
N GLU A 82 -15.27 -6.79 4.13
CA GLU A 82 -15.42 -8.10 3.50
C GLU A 82 -14.18 -8.43 2.64
N LYS A 83 -13.78 -9.70 2.67
CA LYS A 83 -12.66 -10.25 1.89
C LYS A 83 -12.94 -10.31 0.39
N MET A 84 -14.22 -10.36 0.02
CA MET A 84 -14.67 -10.39 -1.37
C MET A 84 -15.26 -9.03 -1.77
N GLY A 85 -15.14 -8.69 -3.06
CA GLY A 85 -15.62 -7.42 -3.60
C GLY A 85 -14.59 -6.30 -3.52
N ASP A 86 -15.06 -5.05 -3.59
CA ASP A 86 -14.22 -3.86 -3.73
C ASP A 86 -13.84 -3.20 -2.39
N GLY A 87 -14.12 -3.86 -1.25
CA GLY A 87 -13.92 -3.27 0.08
C GLY A 87 -12.50 -2.76 0.33
N TYR A 88 -11.48 -3.52 -0.09
CA TYR A 88 -10.09 -3.13 0.10
C TYR A 88 -9.72 -1.93 -0.76
N LYS A 89 -10.14 -1.94 -2.03
CA LYS A 89 -9.91 -0.85 -2.97
C LYS A 89 -10.60 0.44 -2.51
N ASN A 90 -11.83 0.34 -2.04
CA ASN A 90 -12.56 1.49 -1.50
C ASN A 90 -11.86 2.06 -0.26
N TRP A 91 -11.41 1.20 0.66
CA TRP A 91 -10.61 1.62 1.81
C TRP A 91 -9.32 2.33 1.39
N GLN A 92 -8.58 1.82 0.40
CA GLN A 92 -7.37 2.48 -0.13
C GLN A 92 -7.68 3.87 -0.69
N ASN A 93 -8.80 4.02 -1.42
CA ASN A 93 -9.19 5.29 -2.04
C ASN A 93 -9.62 6.37 -1.02
N GLU A 94 -9.96 5.99 0.20
CA GLU A 94 -10.34 6.92 1.28
C GLU A 94 -9.13 7.49 2.02
N LEU A 95 -7.93 6.93 1.83
CA LEU A 95 -6.74 7.36 2.54
C LEU A 95 -6.16 8.67 1.97
N GLU A 96 -5.50 9.43 2.83
CA GLU A 96 -4.85 10.69 2.44
C GLU A 96 -3.38 10.46 2.10
N ARG A 97 -3.01 10.60 0.81
CA ARG A 97 -1.62 10.44 0.38
C ARG A 97 -0.74 11.59 0.86
N ILE A 98 0.33 11.24 1.56
CA ILE A 98 1.31 12.19 2.10
C ILE A 98 2.68 12.08 1.42
N GLY A 99 2.90 11.08 0.58
CA GLY A 99 4.12 10.98 -0.21
C GLY A 99 4.20 9.72 -1.06
N THR A 100 5.14 9.74 -2.02
CA THR A 100 5.43 8.62 -2.93
C THR A 100 6.94 8.52 -3.16
N ILE A 101 7.46 7.30 -3.20
CA ILE A 101 8.81 7.00 -3.69
C ILE A 101 8.66 5.95 -4.79
N GLY A 102 9.28 6.14 -5.95
CA GLY A 102 9.16 5.15 -7.02
C GLY A 102 10.12 5.36 -8.16
N ILE A 103 10.10 4.38 -9.07
CA ILE A 103 10.81 4.38 -10.34
C ILE A 103 9.75 4.32 -11.44
N PHE A 104 9.97 5.06 -12.52
CA PHE A 104 9.09 5.08 -13.69
C PHE A 104 9.92 5.06 -14.96
N GLU A 105 9.36 4.50 -16.03
CA GLU A 105 9.92 4.62 -17.37
C GLU A 105 10.05 6.11 -17.73
N LYS A 106 11.20 6.50 -18.29
CA LYS A 106 11.56 7.90 -18.58
C LYS A 106 10.50 8.68 -19.36
N ASN A 107 9.73 8.02 -20.22
CA ASN A 107 8.72 8.64 -21.07
C ASN A 107 7.31 8.63 -20.44
N THR A 108 7.18 8.25 -19.17
CA THR A 108 5.93 8.32 -18.42
C THR A 108 5.61 9.78 -18.14
N SER A 109 4.52 10.31 -18.72
CA SER A 109 4.09 11.69 -18.51
C SER A 109 3.74 11.93 -17.04
N GLU A 110 4.28 12.99 -16.44
CA GLU A 110 4.03 13.39 -15.04
C GLU A 110 2.52 13.52 -14.72
N GLU A 111 1.71 13.97 -15.69
CA GLU A 111 0.26 14.17 -15.54
C GLU A 111 -0.53 12.87 -15.27
N LYS A 112 0.00 11.70 -15.65
CA LYS A 112 -0.64 10.40 -15.34
C LYS A 112 -0.41 9.95 -13.90
N ASN A 113 0.51 10.59 -13.18
CA ASN A 113 0.94 10.15 -11.84
C ASN A 113 0.17 10.82 -10.68
N LEU A 114 -0.71 11.79 -10.94
CA LEU A 114 -1.47 12.51 -9.90
C LEU A 114 -2.83 11.85 -9.53
N LYS A 115 -3.19 10.71 -10.14
CA LYS A 115 -4.38 9.91 -9.77
C LYS A 115 -4.13 8.39 -9.83
N LEU A 116 -2.91 7.97 -9.50
CA LEU A 116 -2.70 6.69 -8.82
C LEU A 116 -2.81 6.93 -7.32
#